data_AF-A0A016XH63-F1
#
_entry.id   AF-A0A016XH63-F1
#
_cell.length_a   1.000
_cell.length_b   1.000
_cell.length_c   1.000
_cell.angle_alpha   90.00
_cell.angle_beta   90.00
_cell.angle_gamma   90.00
#
_symmetry.space_group_name_H-M   'P 1'
#
loop_
_entity.id
_entity.type
_entity.pdbx_description
1 polymer ?
#
loop_
_entity_poly.entity_id
_entity_poly.type
_entity_poly.pdbx_seq_one_letter_code
_entity_poly.pdbx_strand_id
1 'polypeptide(L)'
;MSLDLDFMRQALDQARQAAQMGEVPVGAVLVHQDPRTGAHRVLATGRNTPIADHDPTAHAEMKALRAAGLALGNYRLEDCTLYVTLEPCPMCAGAMLHARLKRLVYGAADPKTGAAGSVLNLFDYRQLNHQTKVQGGLLAEDCGALLQDFFLQRRRQAREATLQDPARFPLREDALRTPEHRFANLPDFPWTPRYLNDLPSLAGLRLHYLDEGGGDTTHQGDGPADASDDHRVTWLCLHGQGDWSYRYRALIPQLLARGDRVVAPDLIGFGRSDKPKKEGAHRLEWHLQVLREFVERLDLRRVALLLPGEAGDPIAELGRRWARAESGRQVQAHDAAAPRAKPDELDESYTQEARRAWDAPFPDAGHRAAQRAFAAFATISAPD
;
A
#
# COMPACT_ATOMS: atom_id res chain seq x y z
N MET A 1 11.73 3.57 37.38
CA MET A 1 12.01 2.94 36.08
C MET A 1 11.35 1.56 35.94
N SER A 2 11.62 0.55 36.78
CA SER A 2 11.00 -0.79 36.60
C SER A 2 9.45 -0.75 36.59
N LEU A 3 8.83 -0.13 37.60
CA LEU A 3 7.36 -0.04 37.69
C LEU A 3 6.74 0.73 36.51
N ASP A 4 7.38 1.82 36.07
CA ASP A 4 6.89 2.62 34.95
C ASP A 4 6.84 1.78 33.66
N LEU A 5 7.87 0.95 33.43
CA LEU A 5 7.92 0.03 32.30
C LEU A 5 6.78 -0.99 32.37
N ASP A 6 6.48 -1.53 33.55
CA ASP A 6 5.41 -2.52 33.73
C ASP A 6 4.03 -1.91 33.45
N PHE A 7 3.77 -0.68 33.90
CA PHE A 7 2.52 0.01 33.59
C PHE A 7 2.41 0.45 32.14
N MET A 8 3.52 0.85 31.51
CA MET A 8 3.53 1.15 30.07
C MET A 8 3.30 -0.11 29.22
N ARG A 9 3.83 -1.27 29.63
CA ARG A 9 3.52 -2.55 28.99
C ARG A 9 2.04 -2.91 29.10
N GLN A 10 1.41 -2.67 30.25
CA GLN A 10 -0.04 -2.83 30.38
C GLN A 10 -0.81 -1.84 29.47
N ALA A 11 -0.33 -0.61 29.29
CA ALA A 11 -0.91 0.33 28.33
C ALA A 11 -0.74 -0.17 26.87
N LEU A 12 0.40 -0.78 26.52
CA LEU A 12 0.59 -1.45 25.24
C LEU A 12 -0.38 -2.62 25.03
N ASP A 13 -0.69 -3.40 26.07
CA ASP A 13 -1.70 -4.46 25.97
C ASP A 13 -3.11 -3.91 25.68
N GLN A 14 -3.45 -2.74 26.23
CA GLN A 14 -4.69 -2.05 25.88
C GLN A 14 -4.68 -1.53 24.44
N ALA A 15 -3.54 -1.00 23.98
CA ALA A 15 -3.33 -0.52 22.61
C ALA A 15 -3.47 -1.67 21.58
N ARG A 16 -2.91 -2.85 21.87
CA ARG A 16 -3.06 -4.05 21.03
C ARG A 16 -4.52 -4.47 20.92
N GLN A 17 -5.27 -4.39 22.01
CA GLN A 17 -6.70 -4.72 21.98
C GLN A 17 -7.52 -3.69 21.18
N ALA A 18 -7.16 -2.40 21.20
CA ALA A 18 -7.75 -1.42 20.28
C ALA A 18 -7.46 -1.78 18.82
N ALA A 19 -6.21 -2.15 18.49
CA ALA A 19 -5.83 -2.58 17.16
C ALA A 19 -6.69 -3.76 16.65
N GLN A 20 -6.91 -4.76 17.50
CA GLN A 20 -7.72 -5.94 17.19
C GLN A 20 -9.19 -5.60 16.88
N MET A 21 -9.70 -4.50 17.42
CA MET A 21 -11.05 -3.98 17.14
C MET A 21 -11.08 -3.03 15.93
N GLY A 22 -9.96 -2.83 15.23
CA GLY A 22 -9.87 -1.88 14.13
C GLY A 22 -9.82 -0.42 14.58
N GLU A 23 -9.44 -0.16 15.83
CA GLU A 23 -9.25 1.18 16.37
C GLU A 23 -7.77 1.58 16.33
N VAL A 24 -7.48 2.88 16.24
CA VAL A 24 -6.10 3.37 16.32
C VAL A 24 -5.47 2.88 17.63
N PRO A 25 -4.30 2.22 17.63
CA PRO A 25 -3.80 1.45 18.77
C PRO A 25 -3.18 2.36 19.83
N VAL A 26 -4.04 2.99 20.61
CA VAL A 26 -3.66 3.75 21.80
C VAL A 26 -4.30 3.12 23.01
N GLY A 27 -3.49 2.93 24.04
CA GLY A 27 -3.89 2.35 25.31
C GLY A 27 -3.39 3.20 26.47
N ALA A 28 -4.12 3.15 27.59
CA ALA A 28 -3.82 3.92 28.78
C ALA A 28 -4.09 3.12 30.06
N VAL A 29 -3.30 3.39 31.09
CA VAL A 29 -3.44 2.81 32.43
C VAL A 29 -3.33 3.93 33.45
N LEU A 30 -4.32 4.07 34.32
CA LEU A 30 -4.30 5.00 35.43
C LEU A 30 -3.95 4.26 36.73
N VAL A 31 -2.88 4.72 37.38
CA VAL A 31 -2.35 4.14 38.62
C VAL A 31 -2.45 5.17 39.72
N HIS A 32 -3.05 4.80 40.85
CA HIS A 32 -3.01 5.59 42.07
C HIS A 32 -1.84 5.17 42.94
N GLN A 33 -1.13 6.14 43.51
CA GLN A 33 -0.12 5.93 44.53
C GLN A 33 -0.68 6.35 45.88
N ASP A 34 -0.80 5.41 46.81
CA ASP A 34 -1.23 5.74 48.17
C ASP A 34 -0.16 6.63 48.85
N PRO A 35 -0.49 7.86 49.26
CA PRO A 35 0.49 8.79 49.81
C PRO A 35 1.02 8.37 51.19
N ARG A 36 0.37 7.44 51.90
CA ARG A 36 0.78 6.95 53.22
C ARG A 36 1.68 5.72 53.11
N THR A 37 1.33 4.79 52.23
CA THR A 37 2.02 3.50 52.10
C THR A 37 3.03 3.49 50.95
N GLY A 38 2.91 4.41 50.00
CA GLY A 38 3.67 4.41 48.74
C GLY A 38 3.25 3.31 47.77
N ALA A 39 2.21 2.53 48.09
CA ALA A 39 1.76 1.42 47.26
C ALA A 39 1.09 1.92 45.97
N HIS A 40 1.37 1.23 44.86
CA HIS A 40 0.78 1.53 43.56
C HIS A 40 -0.38 0.57 43.26
N ARG A 41 -1.52 1.11 42.83
CA ARG A 41 -2.70 0.33 42.41
C ARG A 41 -3.24 0.85 41.08
N VAL A 42 -3.41 -0.04 40.11
CA VAL A 42 -4.15 0.28 38.88
C VAL A 42 -5.62 0.52 39.25
N LEU A 43 -6.13 1.72 38.96
CA LEU A 43 -7.54 2.06 39.17
C LEU A 43 -8.39 1.75 37.95
N ALA A 44 -7.85 2.04 36.77
CA ALA A 44 -8.57 1.91 35.51
C ALA A 44 -7.61 1.73 34.35
N THR A 45 -8.13 1.10 33.30
CA THR A 45 -7.48 1.00 31.99
C THR A 45 -8.39 1.61 30.94
N GLY A 46 -7.81 2.13 29.86
CA GLY A 46 -8.53 2.66 28.73
C GLY A 46 -7.85 2.29 27.43
N ARG A 47 -8.63 2.28 26.36
CA ARG A 47 -8.16 2.08 24.99
C ARG A 47 -9.03 2.89 24.04
N ASN A 48 -8.50 3.23 22.87
CA ASN A 48 -9.29 3.93 21.87
C ASN A 48 -10.49 3.08 21.44
N THR A 49 -11.67 3.72 21.42
CA THR A 49 -12.95 3.17 20.91
C THR A 49 -13.80 4.21 20.13
N PRO A 50 -13.24 5.24 19.46
CA PRO A 50 -14.05 6.29 18.84
C PRO A 50 -14.94 5.79 17.70
N ILE A 51 -14.53 4.77 16.94
CA ILE A 51 -15.33 4.19 15.86
C ILE A 51 -16.43 3.32 16.46
N ALA A 52 -16.09 2.42 17.38
CA ALA A 52 -17.01 1.45 17.99
C ALA A 52 -18.08 2.12 18.85
N ASP A 53 -17.70 3.11 19.65
CA ASP A 53 -18.62 3.82 20.55
C ASP A 53 -19.36 4.97 19.84
N HIS A 54 -19.01 5.29 18.59
CA HIS A 54 -19.47 6.50 17.88
C HIS A 54 -19.29 7.79 18.70
N ASP A 55 -18.24 7.83 19.52
CA ASP A 55 -17.97 8.90 20.48
C ASP A 55 -16.61 9.54 20.13
N PRO A 56 -16.59 10.79 19.63
CA PRO A 56 -15.34 11.47 19.28
C PRO A 56 -14.43 11.72 20.50
N THR A 57 -14.94 11.54 21.72
CA THR A 57 -14.18 11.68 22.97
C THR A 57 -13.64 10.36 23.51
N ALA A 58 -13.96 9.21 22.89
CA ALA A 58 -13.59 7.88 23.37
C ALA A 58 -12.12 7.49 23.12
N HIS A 59 -11.21 8.41 23.44
CA HIS A 59 -9.77 8.18 23.51
C HIS A 59 -9.39 7.36 24.75
N ALA A 60 -8.27 6.66 24.69
CA ALA A 60 -7.78 5.80 25.76
C ALA A 60 -7.68 6.53 27.11
N GLU A 61 -7.15 7.74 27.12
CA GLU A 61 -6.99 8.57 28.31
C GLU A 61 -8.35 8.94 28.90
N MET A 62 -9.30 9.36 28.05
CA MET A 62 -10.65 9.73 28.48
C MET A 62 -11.38 8.55 29.13
N LYS A 63 -11.28 7.36 28.53
CA LYS A 63 -11.87 6.13 29.06
C LYS A 63 -11.27 5.78 30.42
N ALA A 64 -9.95 5.87 30.56
CA ALA A 64 -9.25 5.60 31.83
C ALA A 64 -9.64 6.62 32.93
N LEU A 65 -9.67 7.92 32.61
CA LEU A 65 -10.05 8.97 33.56
C LEU A 65 -11.50 8.83 34.03
N ARG A 66 -12.44 8.59 33.10
CA ARG A 66 -13.86 8.39 33.43
C ARG A 66 -14.07 7.18 34.32
N ALA A 67 -13.45 6.04 33.98
CA ALA A 67 -13.56 4.82 34.78
C ALA A 67 -12.96 4.99 36.18
N ALA A 68 -11.82 5.66 36.30
CA ALA A 68 -11.21 5.95 37.59
C ALA A 68 -12.04 6.91 38.45
N GLY A 69 -12.62 7.94 37.83
CA GLY A 69 -13.47 8.89 38.55
C GLY A 69 -14.72 8.22 39.13
N LEU A 70 -15.29 7.26 38.39
CA LEU A 70 -16.37 6.40 38.89
C LEU A 70 -15.89 5.48 40.02
N ALA A 71 -14.73 4.83 39.86
CA ALA A 71 -14.18 3.91 40.86
C ALA A 71 -13.84 4.61 42.19
N LEU A 72 -13.43 5.88 42.15
CA LEU A 72 -13.14 6.69 43.33
C LEU A 72 -14.35 7.51 43.84
N GLY A 73 -15.42 7.61 43.05
CA GLY A 73 -16.52 8.53 43.33
C GLY A 73 -16.10 10.01 43.35
N ASN A 74 -15.05 10.37 42.60
CA ASN A 74 -14.47 11.72 42.61
C ASN A 74 -13.85 12.06 41.25
N TYR A 75 -14.12 13.28 40.75
CA TYR A 75 -13.53 13.76 39.49
C TYR A 75 -12.05 14.16 39.64
N ARG A 76 -11.60 14.44 40.87
CA ARG A 76 -10.19 14.72 41.17
C ARG A 76 -9.46 13.41 41.40
N LEU A 77 -8.50 13.13 40.54
CA LEU A 77 -7.66 11.94 40.54
C LEU A 77 -6.28 12.30 41.09
N GLU A 78 -6.28 12.88 42.30
CA GLU A 78 -5.05 13.24 43.00
C GLU A 78 -4.20 11.98 43.28
N ASP A 79 -2.88 12.18 43.36
CA ASP A 79 -1.89 11.10 43.48
C ASP A 79 -1.94 10.02 42.39
N CYS A 80 -2.63 10.28 41.28
CA CYS A 80 -2.66 9.38 40.14
C CYS A 80 -1.60 9.73 39.09
N THR A 81 -1.02 8.68 38.52
CA THR A 81 -0.18 8.74 37.32
C THR A 81 -0.92 8.06 36.17
N LEU A 82 -0.99 8.74 35.02
CA LEU A 82 -1.49 8.15 33.79
C LEU A 82 -0.32 7.72 32.90
N TYR A 83 -0.34 6.47 32.46
CA TYR A 83 0.54 5.94 31.43
C TYR A 83 -0.26 5.82 30.14
N VAL A 84 0.25 6.34 29.02
CA VAL A 84 -0.41 6.27 27.71
C VAL A 84 0.60 6.01 26.60
N THR A 85 0.26 5.18 25.62
CA THR A 85 1.22 4.76 24.59
C THR A 85 1.58 5.88 23.60
N LEU A 86 0.73 6.89 23.44
CA LEU A 86 0.93 8.04 22.54
C LEU A 86 0.79 9.35 23.32
N GLU A 87 1.54 10.37 22.94
CA GLU A 87 1.40 11.73 23.45
C GLU A 87 -0.06 12.21 23.34
N PRO A 88 -0.65 12.78 24.41
CA PRO A 88 -2.05 13.14 24.41
C PRO A 88 -2.34 14.34 23.51
N CYS A 89 -3.50 14.33 22.87
CA CYS A 89 -4.03 15.48 22.14
C CYS A 89 -4.57 16.58 23.09
N PRO A 90 -4.96 17.78 22.59
CA PRO A 90 -5.43 18.88 23.44
C PRO A 90 -6.63 18.53 24.33
N MET A 91 -7.55 17.70 23.82
CA MET A 91 -8.72 17.23 24.58
C MET A 91 -8.28 16.42 25.80
N CYS A 92 -7.46 15.40 25.59
CA CYS A 92 -6.99 14.52 26.66
C CYS A 92 -6.14 15.30 27.66
N ALA A 93 -5.21 16.14 27.19
CA ALA A 93 -4.37 16.96 28.05
C ALA A 93 -5.21 17.93 28.93
N GLY A 94 -6.22 18.59 28.36
CA GLY A 94 -7.16 19.42 29.13
C GLY A 94 -7.93 18.62 30.18
N ALA A 95 -8.39 17.41 29.84
CA ALA A 95 -9.07 16.52 30.79
C ALA A 95 -8.17 16.09 31.95
N MET A 96 -6.88 15.81 31.70
CA MET A 96 -5.91 15.47 32.75
C MET A 96 -5.70 16.63 33.74
N LEU A 97 -5.64 17.86 33.24
CA LEU A 97 -5.54 19.07 34.06
C LEU A 97 -6.80 19.28 34.91
N HIS A 98 -7.99 19.10 34.34
CA HIS A 98 -9.25 19.13 35.09
C HIS A 98 -9.34 18.03 36.16
N ALA A 99 -8.84 16.84 35.84
CA ALA A 99 -8.77 15.70 36.76
C ALA A 99 -7.66 15.85 37.82
N ARG A 100 -6.81 16.88 37.72
CA ARG A 100 -5.71 17.15 38.65
C ARG A 100 -4.69 16.01 38.77
N LEU A 101 -4.37 15.35 37.65
CA LEU A 101 -3.38 14.29 37.66
C LEU A 101 -2.02 14.78 38.15
N LYS A 102 -1.38 13.99 39.00
CA LYS A 102 -0.05 14.29 39.54
C LYS A 102 1.01 14.16 38.46
N ARG A 103 0.88 13.13 37.61
CA ARG A 103 1.88 12.80 36.60
C ARG A 103 1.26 12.18 35.35
N LEU A 104 1.82 12.53 34.20
CA LEU A 104 1.60 11.90 32.90
C LEU A 104 2.92 11.27 32.44
N VAL A 105 2.85 10.04 31.98
CA VAL A 105 3.94 9.34 31.30
C VAL A 105 3.43 8.87 29.94
N TYR A 106 4.09 9.27 28.86
CA TYR A 106 3.73 8.82 27.52
C TYR A 106 4.88 8.11 26.80
N GLY A 107 4.51 7.23 25.87
CA GLY A 107 5.44 6.51 25.01
C GLY A 107 5.90 7.33 23.83
N ALA A 108 5.29 7.11 22.66
CA ALA A 108 5.64 7.80 21.43
C ALA A 108 5.15 9.26 21.42
N ALA A 109 5.91 10.16 20.80
CA ALA A 109 5.47 11.52 20.53
C ALA A 109 4.44 11.57 19.40
N ASP A 110 3.56 12.57 19.40
CA ASP A 110 2.63 12.84 18.30
C ASP A 110 2.99 14.18 17.61
N PRO A 111 3.80 14.14 16.54
CA PRO A 111 4.23 15.36 15.84
C PRO A 111 3.09 16.07 15.11
N LYS A 112 1.90 15.47 14.98
CA LYS A 112 0.77 16.06 14.25
C LYS A 112 -0.24 16.72 15.16
N THR A 113 -0.50 16.16 16.34
CA THR A 113 -1.55 16.68 17.24
C THR A 113 -1.18 16.70 18.72
N GLY A 114 0.06 16.32 19.09
CA GLY A 114 0.51 16.22 20.47
C GLY A 114 0.49 17.55 21.23
N ALA A 115 -0.07 17.51 22.44
CA ALA A 115 -0.29 18.66 23.31
C ALA A 115 0.59 18.68 24.57
N ALA A 116 1.61 17.81 24.63
CA ALA A 116 2.54 17.69 25.73
C ALA A 116 4.00 17.97 25.32
N GLY A 117 4.20 18.73 24.23
CA GLY A 117 5.51 19.13 23.73
C GLY A 117 5.64 19.16 22.21
N SER A 118 4.86 18.39 21.45
CA SER A 118 5.05 18.29 20.00
C SER A 118 4.50 19.48 19.21
N VAL A 119 3.18 19.69 19.20
CA VAL A 119 2.56 20.83 18.49
C VAL A 119 2.35 22.00 19.43
N LEU A 120 1.93 21.69 20.65
CA LEU A 120 1.77 22.63 21.74
C LEU A 120 2.06 21.92 23.06
N ASN A 121 2.21 22.70 24.14
CA ASN A 121 2.47 22.15 25.46
C ASN A 121 1.51 22.75 26.49
N LEU A 122 0.32 22.15 26.66
CA LEU A 122 -0.67 22.63 27.63
C LEU A 122 -0.15 22.57 29.06
N PHE A 123 0.75 21.63 29.36
CA PHE A 123 1.29 21.42 30.70
C PHE A 123 2.34 22.45 31.10
N ASP A 124 2.83 23.30 30.18
CA ASP A 124 3.81 24.35 30.49
C ASP A 124 3.17 25.74 30.70
N TYR A 125 1.84 25.87 30.48
CA TYR A 125 1.11 27.12 30.74
C TYR A 125 0.88 27.32 32.24
N ARG A 126 1.73 28.15 32.85
CA ARG A 126 1.70 28.46 34.29
C ARG A 126 0.41 29.16 34.77
N GLN A 127 -0.36 29.75 33.88
CA GLN A 127 -1.66 30.37 34.20
C GLN A 127 -2.74 29.34 34.53
N LEU A 128 -2.55 28.07 34.13
CA LEU A 128 -3.49 27.00 34.45
C LEU A 128 -3.37 26.61 35.92
N ASN A 129 -4.52 26.35 36.55
CA ASN A 129 -4.67 26.20 38.00
C ASN A 129 -4.11 24.89 38.59
N HIS A 130 -3.70 23.94 37.75
CA HIS A 130 -3.09 22.67 38.14
C HIS A 130 -1.87 22.39 37.26
N GLN A 131 -0.84 21.77 37.84
CA GLN A 131 0.42 21.49 37.16
C GLN A 131 0.73 19.99 37.26
N THR A 132 0.66 19.31 36.11
CA THR A 132 0.93 17.88 35.99
C THR A 132 2.38 17.66 35.55
N LYS A 133 3.12 16.78 36.24
CA LYS A 133 4.48 16.42 35.80
C LYS A 133 4.41 15.54 34.55
N VAL A 134 5.11 15.92 33.48
CA VAL A 134 5.09 15.19 32.21
C VAL A 134 6.43 14.50 31.97
N GLN A 135 6.38 13.23 31.56
CA GLN A 135 7.54 12.48 31.07
C GLN A 135 7.17 11.79 29.75
N GLY A 136 7.87 12.14 28.67
CA GLY A 136 7.74 11.48 27.38
C GLY A 136 8.81 10.43 27.13
N GLY A 137 8.60 9.60 26.12
CA GLY A 137 9.64 8.73 25.56
C GLY A 137 9.73 7.32 26.16
N LEU A 138 8.84 6.94 27.09
CA LEU A 138 8.95 5.63 27.75
C LEU A 138 8.44 4.51 26.85
N LEU A 139 9.33 3.60 26.42
CA LEU A 139 9.01 2.58 25.39
C LEU A 139 8.49 3.23 24.08
N ALA A 140 9.06 4.37 23.70
CA ALA A 140 8.64 5.12 22.52
C ALA A 140 8.72 4.30 21.23
N GLU A 141 9.77 3.48 21.09
CA GLU A 141 9.96 2.60 19.92
C GLU A 141 8.82 1.58 19.81
N ASP A 142 8.55 0.83 20.88
CA ASP A 142 7.46 -0.16 20.90
C ASP A 142 6.08 0.48 20.65
N CYS A 143 5.83 1.64 21.27
CA CYS A 143 4.58 2.37 21.09
C CYS A 143 4.43 2.90 19.66
N GLY A 144 5.51 3.43 19.09
CA GLY A 144 5.55 3.96 17.73
C GLY A 144 5.39 2.87 16.68
N ALA A 145 6.06 1.72 16.87
CA ALA A 145 5.96 0.57 15.97
C ALA A 145 4.52 0.07 15.83
N LEU A 146 3.80 -0.08 16.95
CA LEU A 146 2.41 -0.53 16.94
C LEU A 146 1.48 0.41 16.14
N LEU A 147 1.66 1.73 16.28
CA LEU A 147 0.92 2.74 15.50
C LEU A 147 1.26 2.67 14.01
N GLN A 148 2.54 2.54 13.67
CA GLN A 148 3.01 2.44 12.29
C GLN A 148 2.44 1.20 11.60
N ASP A 149 2.52 0.05 12.26
CA ASP A 149 2.00 -1.24 11.76
C ASP A 149 0.50 -1.18 11.47
N PHE A 150 -0.28 -0.59 12.38
CA PHE A 150 -1.72 -0.44 12.19
C PHE A 150 -2.07 0.40 10.95
N PHE A 151 -1.42 1.56 10.76
CA PHE A 151 -1.69 2.38 9.59
C PHE A 151 -1.13 1.79 8.29
N LEU A 152 -0.04 1.03 8.36
CA LEU A 152 0.45 0.24 7.22
C LEU A 152 -0.59 -0.80 6.80
N GLN A 153 -1.11 -1.58 7.76
CA GLN A 153 -2.15 -2.58 7.50
C GLN A 153 -3.42 -1.96 6.93
N ARG A 154 -3.88 -0.81 7.48
CA ARG A 154 -5.04 -0.08 6.94
C ARG A 154 -4.82 0.42 5.52
N ARG A 155 -3.62 0.92 5.20
CA ARG A 155 -3.29 1.30 3.81
C ARG A 155 -3.29 0.09 2.88
N ARG A 156 -2.80 -1.07 3.33
CA ARG A 156 -2.86 -2.34 2.57
C ARG A 156 -4.31 -2.73 2.29
N GLN A 157 -5.15 -2.78 3.33
CA GLN A 157 -6.57 -3.12 3.21
C GLN A 157 -7.34 -2.13 2.33
N ALA A 158 -7.09 -0.83 2.46
CA ALA A 158 -7.72 0.19 1.61
C ALA A 158 -7.31 0.04 0.14
N ARG A 159 -6.05 -0.32 -0.14
CA ARG A 159 -5.57 -0.64 -1.49
C ARG A 159 -6.24 -1.92 -2.01
N GLU A 160 -6.27 -2.99 -1.23
CA GLU A 160 -6.95 -4.25 -1.59
C GLU A 160 -8.43 -4.06 -1.88
N ALA A 161 -9.16 -3.33 -1.02
CA ALA A 161 -10.56 -2.98 -1.24
C ALA A 161 -10.76 -2.11 -2.49
N THR A 162 -9.79 -1.23 -2.80
CA THR A 162 -9.80 -0.41 -4.02
C THR A 162 -9.61 -1.25 -5.29
N LEU A 163 -8.92 -2.39 -5.21
CA LEU A 163 -8.68 -3.29 -6.33
C LEU A 163 -9.91 -4.15 -6.72
N GLN A 164 -10.93 -4.23 -5.86
CA GLN A 164 -12.06 -5.16 -6.03
C GLN A 164 -13.40 -4.48 -6.41
N ASP A 165 -13.44 -3.15 -6.60
CA ASP A 165 -14.69 -2.42 -6.89
C ASP A 165 -14.85 -2.06 -8.40
N PRO A 166 -15.75 -2.71 -9.15
CA PRO A 166 -16.05 -2.39 -10.54
C PRO A 166 -16.63 -0.98 -10.74
N ALA A 167 -17.26 -0.39 -9.72
CA ALA A 167 -17.89 0.93 -9.81
C ALA A 167 -16.86 2.08 -9.92
N ARG A 168 -15.59 1.82 -9.59
CA ARG A 168 -14.52 2.83 -9.62
C ARG A 168 -13.85 3.01 -10.99
N PHE A 169 -14.10 2.10 -11.92
CA PHE A 169 -13.55 2.12 -13.28
C PHE A 169 -14.69 2.08 -14.31
N PRO A 170 -15.48 3.15 -14.47
CA PRO A 170 -16.56 3.16 -15.45
C PRO A 170 -16.00 2.84 -16.84
N LEU A 171 -16.61 1.86 -17.52
CA LEU A 171 -16.21 1.52 -18.87
C LEU A 171 -16.65 2.65 -19.82
N ARG A 172 -15.70 3.22 -20.56
CA ARG A 172 -16.02 4.20 -21.60
C ARG A 172 -16.88 3.58 -22.69
N GLU A 173 -17.79 4.37 -23.25
CA GLU A 173 -18.69 3.94 -24.32
C GLU A 173 -17.96 3.46 -25.58
N ASP A 174 -16.76 3.97 -25.84
CA ASP A 174 -15.92 3.62 -26.99
C ASP A 174 -14.94 2.46 -26.71
N ALA A 175 -15.03 1.82 -25.54
CA ALA A 175 -14.17 0.71 -25.14
C ALA A 175 -14.96 -0.56 -24.79
N LEU A 176 -14.25 -1.69 -24.81
CA LEU A 176 -14.70 -2.99 -24.32
C LEU A 176 -13.84 -3.39 -23.11
N ARG A 177 -14.46 -4.10 -22.18
CA ARG A 177 -13.76 -4.74 -21.07
C ARG A 177 -14.02 -6.23 -21.12
N THR A 178 -12.94 -7.00 -21.21
CA THR A 178 -13.02 -8.45 -21.16
C THR A 178 -13.60 -8.85 -19.79
N PRO A 179 -14.67 -9.67 -19.75
CA PRO A 179 -15.29 -10.08 -18.49
C PRO A 179 -14.30 -10.82 -17.57
N GLU A 180 -14.30 -10.51 -16.28
CA GLU A 180 -13.32 -11.04 -15.31
C GLU A 180 -13.34 -12.58 -15.21
N HIS A 181 -14.50 -13.22 -15.44
CA HIS A 181 -14.62 -14.68 -15.43
C HIS A 181 -13.74 -15.37 -16.48
N ARG A 182 -13.35 -14.69 -17.57
CA ARG A 182 -12.44 -15.25 -18.58
C ARG A 182 -11.01 -15.41 -18.07
N PHE A 183 -10.67 -14.70 -16.99
CA PHE A 183 -9.36 -14.75 -16.35
C PHE A 183 -9.38 -15.55 -15.04
N ALA A 184 -10.46 -16.30 -14.78
CA ALA A 184 -10.53 -17.22 -13.65
C ALA A 184 -9.71 -18.48 -13.92
N ASN A 185 -9.08 -19.04 -12.88
CA ASN A 185 -8.36 -20.31 -12.92
C ASN A 185 -7.25 -20.38 -13.98
N LEU A 186 -6.49 -19.29 -14.15
CA LEU A 186 -5.35 -19.25 -15.06
C LEU A 186 -4.20 -20.12 -14.52
N PRO A 187 -3.68 -21.09 -15.29
CA PRO A 187 -2.57 -21.94 -14.85
C PRO A 187 -1.32 -21.11 -14.52
N ASP A 188 -0.70 -21.40 -13.37
CA ASP A 188 0.57 -20.78 -12.94
C ASP A 188 0.56 -19.24 -12.91
N PHE A 189 -0.61 -18.61 -12.77
CA PHE A 189 -0.75 -17.15 -12.74
C PHE A 189 -1.41 -16.68 -11.44
N PRO A 190 -0.70 -16.76 -10.30
CA PRO A 190 -1.27 -16.50 -8.98
C PRO A 190 -1.33 -15.01 -8.60
N TRP A 191 -0.88 -14.09 -9.46
CA TRP A 191 -0.73 -12.68 -9.12
C TRP A 191 -2.04 -11.90 -9.10
N THR A 192 -2.18 -11.03 -8.11
CA THR A 192 -3.32 -10.13 -7.98
C THR A 192 -3.23 -9.02 -9.02
N PRO A 193 -4.29 -8.80 -9.83
CA PRO A 193 -4.28 -7.75 -10.84
C PRO A 193 -4.26 -6.36 -10.19
N ARG A 194 -3.47 -5.43 -10.73
CA ARG A 194 -3.48 -4.00 -10.34
C ARG A 194 -3.99 -3.15 -11.48
N TYR A 195 -4.61 -2.01 -11.16
CA TYR A 195 -5.21 -1.12 -12.15
C TYR A 195 -4.89 0.36 -11.92
N LEU A 196 -4.82 1.13 -13.01
CA LEU A 196 -4.77 2.60 -13.05
C LEU A 196 -5.83 3.13 -14.02
N ASN A 197 -6.35 4.32 -13.76
CA ASN A 197 -7.19 5.08 -14.70
C ASN A 197 -6.99 6.60 -14.58
N ASP A 198 -6.02 7.01 -13.76
CA ASP A 198 -5.71 8.39 -13.39
C ASP A 198 -4.62 9.02 -14.28
N LEU A 199 -4.05 8.27 -15.21
CA LEU A 199 -3.11 8.82 -16.18
C LEU A 199 -3.85 9.75 -17.16
N PRO A 200 -3.38 10.99 -17.39
CA PRO A 200 -4.03 11.92 -18.33
C PRO A 200 -4.29 11.32 -19.71
N SER A 201 -3.32 10.56 -20.26
CA SER A 201 -3.43 9.92 -21.56
C SER A 201 -4.47 8.80 -21.64
N LEU A 202 -4.84 8.18 -20.51
CA LEU A 202 -5.88 7.14 -20.48
C LEU A 202 -7.28 7.73 -20.65
N ALA A 203 -7.48 9.00 -20.27
CA ALA A 203 -8.77 9.66 -20.31
C ALA A 203 -9.89 8.77 -19.74
N GLY A 204 -9.65 8.15 -18.58
CA GLY A 204 -10.59 7.27 -17.87
C GLY A 204 -10.55 5.79 -18.25
N LEU A 205 -9.76 5.36 -19.25
CA LEU A 205 -9.55 3.94 -19.54
C LEU A 205 -8.82 3.26 -18.38
N ARG A 206 -9.19 2.00 -18.10
CA ARG A 206 -8.52 1.16 -17.10
C ARG A 206 -7.32 0.44 -17.72
N LEU A 207 -6.13 0.73 -17.21
CA LEU A 207 -4.88 0.02 -17.50
C LEU A 207 -4.59 -1.01 -16.41
N HIS A 208 -4.41 -2.27 -16.77
CA HIS A 208 -3.96 -3.34 -15.90
C HIS A 208 -2.43 -3.46 -15.88
N TYR A 209 -1.87 -3.88 -14.75
CA TYR A 209 -0.48 -4.28 -14.63
C TYR A 209 -0.25 -5.26 -13.48
N LEU A 210 0.83 -6.03 -13.58
CA LEU A 210 1.47 -6.73 -12.46
C LEU A 210 2.62 -5.88 -11.92
N ASP A 211 2.87 -5.95 -10.61
CA ASP A 211 3.99 -5.27 -9.96
C ASP A 211 4.44 -6.06 -8.73
N GLU A 212 5.42 -6.92 -8.94
CA GLU A 212 5.89 -7.95 -8.01
C GLU A 212 7.33 -7.70 -7.62
N GLY A 213 7.72 -8.10 -6.40
CA GLY A 213 9.11 -7.91 -5.97
C GLY A 213 9.54 -6.45 -5.96
N GLY A 214 8.62 -5.49 -5.88
CA GLY A 214 8.98 -4.09 -5.67
C GLY A 214 9.48 -3.81 -4.27
N GLY A 215 9.26 -4.77 -3.36
CA GLY A 215 8.97 -4.38 -2.00
C GLY A 215 7.76 -3.42 -2.02
N ASP A 216 6.62 -3.84 -1.51
CA ASP A 216 6.21 -2.99 -0.39
C ASP A 216 7.06 -3.52 0.79
N THR A 217 7.15 -2.87 1.91
CA THR A 217 7.80 -3.44 3.10
C THR A 217 7.05 -4.69 3.63
N THR A 218 6.86 -5.74 2.81
CA THR A 218 5.79 -6.75 2.90
C THR A 218 6.25 -8.21 2.81
N HIS A 219 7.54 -8.53 2.80
CA HIS A 219 7.99 -9.87 3.21
C HIS A 219 9.09 -9.74 4.26
N GLN A 220 8.76 -10.22 5.46
CA GLN A 220 9.66 -10.40 6.60
C GLN A 220 10.79 -11.36 6.22
N GLY A 221 12.02 -10.90 6.42
CA GLY A 221 13.13 -11.71 6.89
C GLY A 221 13.80 -10.91 8.00
N ASP A 222 13.94 -11.50 9.18
CA ASP A 222 14.59 -10.93 10.36
C ASP A 222 16.08 -10.66 10.10
N GLY A 223 16.38 -9.57 9.40
CA GLY A 223 17.72 -9.03 9.22
C GLY A 223 17.68 -7.51 9.44
N PRO A 224 18.80 -6.90 9.88
CA PRO A 224 18.89 -5.45 9.99
C PRO A 224 18.54 -4.83 8.63
N ALA A 225 17.94 -3.64 8.62
CA ALA A 225 17.73 -2.87 7.39
C ALA A 225 19.09 -2.72 6.69
N ASP A 226 19.35 -3.61 5.74
CA ASP A 226 20.66 -3.75 5.17
C ASP A 226 20.85 -2.61 4.17
N ALA A 227 22.01 -1.96 4.25
CA ALA A 227 22.40 -0.85 3.41
C ALA A 227 22.70 -1.29 1.96
N SER A 228 21.85 -2.13 1.35
CA SER A 228 22.10 -2.85 0.09
C SER A 228 21.04 -2.62 -1.02
N ASP A 229 20.19 -1.59 -0.91
CA ASP A 229 19.20 -1.22 -1.95
C ASP A 229 19.85 -0.66 -3.25
N ASP A 230 21.19 -0.47 -3.25
CA ASP A 230 21.97 0.06 -4.38
C ASP A 230 22.19 -0.95 -5.54
N HIS A 231 21.62 -2.17 -5.47
CA HIS A 231 21.79 -3.18 -6.53
C HIS A 231 20.51 -3.71 -7.20
N ARG A 232 19.32 -3.30 -6.76
CA ARG A 232 18.07 -3.85 -7.28
C ARG A 232 17.70 -3.31 -8.67
N VAL A 233 17.42 -4.20 -9.62
CA VAL A 233 16.94 -3.86 -10.97
C VAL A 233 15.41 -3.94 -11.02
N THR A 234 14.79 -3.01 -11.75
CA THR A 234 13.36 -3.08 -12.05
C THR A 234 13.15 -3.60 -13.47
N TRP A 235 12.63 -4.81 -13.61
CA TRP A 235 12.24 -5.37 -14.90
C TRP A 235 10.89 -4.81 -15.33
N LEU A 236 10.88 -4.04 -16.43
CA LEU A 236 9.66 -3.62 -17.11
C LEU A 236 9.40 -4.58 -18.28
N CYS A 237 8.38 -5.43 -18.16
CA CYS A 237 8.10 -6.49 -19.13
C CYS A 237 6.96 -6.11 -20.07
N LEU A 238 7.29 -5.78 -21.32
CA LEU A 238 6.29 -5.45 -22.36
C LEU A 238 5.95 -6.68 -23.18
N HIS A 239 4.68 -7.07 -23.13
CA HIS A 239 4.13 -8.21 -23.87
C HIS A 239 4.12 -7.94 -25.39
N GLY A 240 3.83 -8.96 -26.21
CA GLY A 240 3.80 -8.88 -27.67
C GLY A 240 2.38 -8.69 -28.20
N GLN A 241 2.25 -8.42 -29.50
CA GLN A 241 0.96 -8.08 -30.12
C GLN A 241 -0.07 -9.23 -30.02
N GLY A 242 0.39 -10.48 -29.93
CA GLY A 242 -0.45 -11.68 -29.89
C GLY A 242 -0.93 -12.09 -28.50
N ASP A 243 -0.52 -11.38 -27.45
CA ASP A 243 -0.52 -11.89 -26.08
C ASP A 243 -0.69 -10.79 -25.02
N TRP A 244 -0.28 -11.08 -23.78
CA TRP A 244 -0.50 -10.27 -22.58
C TRP A 244 0.41 -10.73 -21.43
N SER A 245 0.31 -10.09 -20.26
CA SER A 245 1.20 -10.30 -19.10
C SER A 245 1.35 -11.77 -18.66
N TYR A 246 0.38 -12.64 -19.00
CA TYR A 246 0.44 -14.10 -18.80
C TYR A 246 1.70 -14.76 -19.38
N ARG A 247 2.34 -14.17 -20.39
CA ARG A 247 3.63 -14.64 -20.93
C ARG A 247 4.69 -14.77 -19.84
N TYR A 248 4.74 -13.85 -18.89
CA TYR A 248 5.85 -13.76 -17.95
C TYR A 248 5.71 -14.70 -16.76
N ARG A 249 4.66 -15.51 -16.70
CA ARG A 249 4.36 -16.35 -15.53
C ARG A 249 5.48 -17.31 -15.11
N ALA A 250 6.23 -17.85 -16.07
CA ALA A 250 7.37 -18.72 -15.78
C ALA A 250 8.62 -17.92 -15.39
N LEU A 251 8.73 -16.66 -15.83
CA LEU A 251 9.89 -15.80 -15.64
C LEU A 251 9.81 -15.00 -14.33
N ILE A 252 8.62 -14.51 -13.97
CA ILE A 252 8.41 -13.69 -12.76
C ILE A 252 9.01 -14.38 -11.52
N PRO A 253 8.72 -15.66 -11.19
CA PRO A 253 9.31 -16.30 -10.01
C PRO A 253 10.85 -16.34 -10.03
N GLN A 254 11.46 -16.47 -11.20
CA GLN A 254 12.93 -16.52 -11.35
C GLN A 254 13.58 -15.16 -11.09
N LEU A 255 12.95 -14.08 -11.55
CA LEU A 255 13.42 -12.71 -11.30
C LEU A 255 13.20 -12.33 -9.83
N LEU A 256 12.06 -12.70 -9.26
CA LEU A 256 11.77 -12.48 -7.84
C LEU A 256 12.76 -13.22 -6.93
N ALA A 257 13.16 -14.45 -7.29
CA ALA A 257 14.16 -15.21 -6.54
C ALA A 257 15.55 -14.56 -6.54
N ARG A 258 15.84 -13.66 -7.49
CA ARG A 258 17.06 -12.86 -7.54
C ARG A 258 16.97 -11.56 -6.73
N GLY A 259 15.80 -11.28 -6.13
CA GLY A 259 15.51 -10.04 -5.42
C GLY A 259 15.04 -8.89 -6.31
N ASP A 260 14.89 -9.10 -7.62
CA ASP A 260 14.51 -8.04 -8.55
C ASP A 260 13.01 -7.68 -8.45
N ARG A 261 12.66 -6.46 -8.89
CA ARG A 261 11.26 -6.02 -9.09
C ARG A 261 10.83 -6.37 -10.51
N VAL A 262 9.59 -6.81 -10.69
CA VAL A 262 9.00 -7.09 -12.00
C VAL A 262 7.69 -6.33 -12.15
N VAL A 263 7.62 -5.45 -13.14
CA VAL A 263 6.42 -4.71 -13.54
C VAL A 263 6.01 -5.13 -14.94
N ALA A 264 4.80 -5.65 -15.12
CA ALA A 264 4.30 -6.12 -16.40
C ALA A 264 2.92 -5.51 -16.71
N PRO A 265 2.85 -4.37 -17.42
CA PRO A 265 1.58 -3.80 -17.85
C PRO A 265 0.95 -4.62 -18.97
N ASP A 266 -0.38 -4.74 -18.95
CA ASP A 266 -1.13 -5.06 -20.16
C ASP A 266 -1.41 -3.75 -20.89
N LEU A 267 -0.83 -3.54 -22.06
CA LEU A 267 -1.06 -2.30 -22.82
C LEU A 267 -2.55 -2.12 -23.13
N ILE A 268 -2.99 -0.88 -23.26
CA ILE A 268 -4.40 -0.58 -23.61
C ILE A 268 -4.75 -1.28 -24.93
N GLY A 269 -5.83 -2.06 -24.93
CA GLY A 269 -6.17 -2.96 -26.03
C GLY A 269 -5.85 -4.44 -25.81
N PHE A 270 -5.08 -4.78 -24.76
CA PHE A 270 -4.59 -6.12 -24.51
C PHE A 270 -4.94 -6.59 -23.10
N GLY A 271 -4.73 -7.88 -22.81
CA GLY A 271 -4.85 -8.47 -21.48
C GLY A 271 -6.11 -8.09 -20.70
N ARG A 272 -5.97 -7.67 -19.44
CA ARG A 272 -7.06 -7.21 -18.57
C ARG A 272 -7.39 -5.71 -18.70
N SER A 273 -6.61 -4.99 -19.51
CA SER A 273 -6.84 -3.57 -19.81
C SER A 273 -8.08 -3.37 -20.69
N ASP A 274 -8.64 -2.17 -20.61
CA ASP A 274 -9.72 -1.73 -21.49
C ASP A 274 -9.26 -1.72 -22.95
N LYS A 275 -10.19 -1.96 -23.86
CA LYS A 275 -9.92 -2.15 -25.29
C LYS A 275 -10.75 -1.18 -26.12
N PRO A 276 -10.18 -0.05 -26.56
CA PRO A 276 -10.85 0.82 -27.51
C PRO A 276 -11.37 0.04 -28.73
N LYS A 277 -12.62 0.28 -29.13
CA LYS A 277 -13.32 -0.50 -30.16
C LYS A 277 -12.75 -0.28 -31.57
N LYS A 278 -12.17 0.89 -31.82
CA LYS A 278 -11.71 1.32 -33.15
C LYS A 278 -10.19 1.24 -33.26
N GLU A 279 -9.69 0.71 -34.37
CA GLU A 279 -8.26 0.62 -34.67
C GLU A 279 -7.58 2.00 -34.63
N GLY A 280 -8.21 3.03 -35.20
CA GLY A 280 -7.69 4.41 -35.19
C GLY A 280 -7.58 5.06 -33.80
N ALA A 281 -8.15 4.45 -32.75
CA ALA A 281 -7.91 4.89 -31.37
C ALA A 281 -6.49 4.51 -30.90
N HIS A 282 -5.93 3.43 -31.44
CA HIS A 282 -4.56 3.00 -31.15
C HIS A 282 -3.61 3.74 -32.10
N ARG A 283 -2.89 4.73 -31.56
CA ARG A 283 -1.81 5.45 -32.27
C ARG A 283 -0.50 5.21 -31.51
N LEU A 284 0.59 5.04 -32.24
CA LEU A 284 1.89 4.72 -31.64
C LEU A 284 2.33 5.76 -30.61
N GLU A 285 2.16 7.05 -30.93
CA GLU A 285 2.53 8.17 -30.05
C GLU A 285 1.70 8.17 -28.77
N TRP A 286 0.44 7.77 -28.85
CA TRP A 286 -0.44 7.68 -27.69
C TRP A 286 -0.01 6.55 -26.74
N HIS A 287 0.31 5.36 -27.28
CA HIS A 287 0.83 4.25 -26.47
C HIS A 287 2.18 4.58 -25.82
N LEU A 288 3.06 5.30 -26.52
CA LEU A 288 4.32 5.81 -25.96
C LEU A 288 4.07 6.78 -24.79
N GLN A 289 3.10 7.68 -24.94
CA GLN A 289 2.72 8.60 -23.87
C GLN A 289 2.13 7.87 -22.65
N VAL A 290 1.24 6.90 -22.87
CA VAL A 290 0.69 6.05 -21.79
C VAL A 290 1.82 5.32 -21.06
N LEU A 291 2.78 4.74 -21.78
CA LEU A 291 3.91 4.04 -21.18
C LEU A 291 4.80 4.98 -20.37
N ARG A 292 5.08 6.19 -20.87
CA ARG A 292 5.83 7.22 -20.13
C ARG A 292 5.11 7.60 -18.84
N GLU A 293 3.84 7.98 -18.92
CA GLU A 293 3.04 8.35 -17.75
C GLU A 293 2.93 7.20 -16.75
N PHE A 294 2.81 5.95 -17.22
CA PHE A 294 2.80 4.76 -16.37
C PHE A 294 4.11 4.59 -15.60
N VAL A 295 5.25 4.69 -16.28
CA VAL A 295 6.58 4.57 -15.67
C VAL A 295 6.84 5.69 -14.66
N GLU A 296 6.44 6.92 -14.99
CA GLU A 296 6.50 8.07 -14.08
C GLU A 296 5.60 7.87 -12.87
N ARG A 297 4.36 7.43 -13.08
CA ARG A 297 3.34 7.21 -12.04
C ARG A 297 3.74 6.15 -11.01
N LEU A 298 4.54 5.17 -11.41
CA LEU A 298 5.07 4.13 -10.54
C LEU A 298 6.50 4.42 -10.04
N ASP A 299 7.07 5.56 -10.41
CA ASP A 299 8.45 5.96 -10.12
C ASP A 299 9.46 4.84 -10.42
N LEU A 300 9.38 4.23 -11.61
CA LEU A 300 10.30 3.15 -11.96
C LEU A 300 11.70 3.74 -12.23
N ARG A 301 12.70 3.15 -11.55
CA ARG A 301 14.11 3.53 -11.62
C ARG A 301 14.95 2.29 -11.96
N ARG A 302 16.12 2.50 -12.60
CA ARG A 302 17.06 1.43 -13.00
C ARG A 302 16.35 0.31 -13.76
N VAL A 303 15.74 0.70 -14.88
CA VAL A 303 14.82 -0.16 -15.62
C VAL A 303 15.58 -1.08 -16.57
N ALA A 304 15.44 -2.39 -16.38
CA ALA A 304 15.73 -3.39 -17.40
C ALA A 304 14.44 -3.64 -18.20
N LEU A 305 14.40 -3.17 -19.44
CA LEU A 305 13.24 -3.31 -20.31
C LEU A 305 13.29 -4.67 -21.01
N LEU A 306 12.32 -5.54 -20.71
CA LEU A 306 12.17 -6.83 -21.36
C LEU A 306 11.13 -6.75 -22.48
N LEU A 307 11.58 -6.99 -23.71
CA LEU A 307 10.77 -6.88 -24.93
C LEU A 307 10.40 -8.27 -25.47
N PRO A 308 9.32 -8.38 -26.27
CA PRO A 308 9.01 -9.64 -26.93
C PRO A 308 10.11 -9.98 -27.95
N GLY A 309 10.53 -11.25 -27.99
CA GLY A 309 11.68 -11.71 -28.79
C GLY A 309 11.39 -11.99 -30.27
N GLU A 310 10.17 -11.71 -30.74
CA GLU A 310 9.78 -11.91 -32.14
C GLU A 310 10.29 -10.74 -33.00
N ALA A 311 11.09 -11.06 -34.02
CA ALA A 311 11.64 -10.05 -34.92
C ALA A 311 10.50 -9.30 -35.64
N GLY A 312 10.51 -7.96 -35.54
CA GLY A 312 9.48 -7.12 -36.14
C GLY A 312 8.21 -6.95 -35.30
N ASP A 313 8.17 -7.43 -34.05
CA ASP A 313 7.02 -7.16 -33.17
C ASP A 313 6.88 -5.64 -32.92
N PRO A 314 5.70 -5.05 -33.18
CA PRO A 314 5.49 -3.61 -33.10
C PRO A 314 5.50 -3.08 -31.65
N ILE A 315 5.20 -3.91 -30.64
CA ILE A 315 5.36 -3.54 -29.24
C ILE A 315 6.84 -3.56 -28.85
N ALA A 316 7.64 -4.48 -29.38
CA ALA A 316 9.09 -4.42 -29.21
C ALA A 316 9.68 -3.11 -29.74
N GLU A 317 9.24 -2.66 -30.93
CA GLU A 317 9.65 -1.37 -31.49
C GLU A 317 9.15 -0.18 -30.66
N LEU A 318 7.91 -0.22 -30.16
CA LEU A 318 7.39 0.78 -29.22
C LEU A 318 8.29 0.88 -27.97
N GLY A 319 8.63 -0.26 -27.36
CA GLY A 319 9.52 -0.30 -26.21
C GLY A 319 10.93 0.23 -26.50
N ARG A 320 11.51 -0.11 -27.66
CA ARG A 320 12.80 0.46 -28.11
C ARG A 320 12.73 1.97 -28.32
N ARG A 321 11.65 2.50 -28.89
CA ARG A 321 11.42 3.95 -29.04
C ARG A 321 11.32 4.64 -27.68
N TRP A 322 10.58 4.05 -26.74
CA TRP A 322 10.49 4.55 -25.37
C TRP A 322 11.87 4.58 -24.69
N ALA A 323 12.62 3.47 -24.74
CA ALA A 323 13.96 3.40 -24.15
C ALA A 323 14.93 4.46 -24.72
N ARG A 324 14.89 4.72 -26.04
CA ARG A 324 15.70 5.78 -26.68
C ARG A 324 15.33 7.18 -26.21
N ALA A 325 14.07 7.43 -25.88
CA ALA A 325 13.59 8.72 -25.41
C ALA A 325 13.89 8.98 -23.92
N GLU A 326 14.17 7.92 -23.13
CA GLU A 326 14.37 7.98 -21.68
C GLU A 326 15.86 7.87 -21.27
N SER A 327 16.72 8.65 -21.93
CA SER A 327 18.19 8.62 -21.75
C SER A 327 18.67 8.89 -20.32
N GLY A 328 17.84 9.50 -19.47
CA GLY A 328 18.14 9.80 -18.06
C GLY A 328 17.87 8.66 -17.06
N ARG A 329 17.21 7.55 -17.46
CA ARG A 329 16.76 6.48 -16.54
C ARG A 329 17.62 5.22 -16.51
N GLN A 330 18.79 5.23 -17.15
CA GLN A 330 19.69 4.06 -17.30
C GLN A 330 18.95 2.80 -17.78
N VAL A 331 18.21 2.91 -18.89
CA VAL A 331 17.42 1.80 -19.44
C VAL A 331 18.32 0.83 -20.20
N GLN A 332 18.27 -0.46 -19.86
CA GLN A 332 18.88 -1.53 -20.65
C GLN A 332 17.78 -2.39 -21.28
N ALA A 333 17.74 -2.45 -22.61
CA ALA A 333 16.76 -3.25 -23.33
C ALA A 333 17.30 -4.68 -23.54
N HIS A 334 16.50 -5.67 -23.18
CA HIS A 334 16.76 -7.09 -23.36
C HIS A 334 15.62 -7.69 -24.18
N ASP A 335 15.93 -8.38 -25.26
CA ASP A 335 14.95 -9.21 -25.94
C ASP A 335 14.75 -10.48 -25.11
N ALA A 336 13.50 -10.83 -24.81
CA ALA A 336 13.21 -12.05 -24.08
C ALA A 336 13.63 -13.26 -24.94
N ALA A 337 14.61 -14.03 -24.47
CA ALA A 337 14.88 -15.37 -25.02
C ALA A 337 13.61 -16.21 -24.80
N ALA A 338 12.88 -16.47 -25.89
CA ALA A 338 11.49 -16.93 -25.93
C ALA A 338 11.04 -17.77 -24.70
N PRO A 339 10.45 -17.18 -23.65
CA PRO A 339 9.77 -17.94 -22.63
C PRO A 339 8.44 -18.41 -23.24
N ARG A 340 8.22 -19.74 -23.33
CA ARG A 340 7.05 -20.43 -23.91
C ARG A 340 6.12 -19.49 -24.71
N ALA A 341 6.42 -19.32 -25.99
CA ALA A 341 5.61 -18.53 -26.92
C ALA A 341 4.13 -18.96 -26.86
N LYS A 342 3.22 -18.08 -27.32
CA LYS A 342 1.84 -18.50 -27.55
C LYS A 342 1.90 -19.78 -28.42
N PRO A 343 1.19 -20.87 -28.04
CA PRO A 343 1.17 -22.09 -28.83
C PRO A 343 0.77 -21.73 -30.25
N ASP A 344 1.49 -22.26 -31.25
CA ASP A 344 0.95 -22.29 -32.60
C ASP A 344 -0.36 -23.08 -32.56
N GLU A 345 -1.36 -22.74 -33.38
CA GLU A 345 -2.70 -23.38 -33.33
C GLU A 345 -2.60 -24.91 -33.51
N LEU A 346 -1.53 -25.37 -34.15
CA LEU A 346 -1.16 -26.74 -34.49
C LEU A 346 -0.28 -27.45 -33.44
N ASP A 347 0.15 -26.77 -32.36
CA ASP A 347 1.00 -27.39 -31.34
C ASP A 347 0.16 -28.20 -30.34
N GLU A 348 0.13 -29.52 -30.52
CA GLU A 348 -0.59 -30.48 -29.67
C GLU A 348 0.00 -30.61 -28.25
N SER A 349 1.18 -30.04 -27.98
CA SER A 349 1.81 -30.11 -26.65
C SER A 349 1.17 -29.21 -25.59
N TYR A 350 0.24 -28.33 -25.98
CA TYR A 350 -0.46 -27.43 -25.06
C TYR A 350 -1.86 -27.91 -24.69
N THR A 351 -2.13 -27.92 -23.38
CA THR A 351 -3.47 -28.23 -22.86
C THR A 351 -4.52 -27.23 -23.35
N GLN A 352 -5.77 -27.66 -23.43
CA GLN A 352 -6.90 -26.79 -23.78
C GLN A 352 -7.01 -25.59 -22.81
N GLU A 353 -6.65 -25.79 -21.54
CA GLU A 353 -6.58 -24.76 -20.51
C GLU A 353 -5.51 -23.69 -20.82
N ALA A 354 -4.33 -24.11 -21.28
CA ALA A 354 -3.28 -23.18 -21.68
C ALA A 354 -3.71 -22.34 -22.90
N ARG A 355 -4.38 -22.95 -23.89
CA ARG A 355 -4.94 -22.22 -25.05
C ARG A 355 -5.99 -21.19 -24.60
N ARG A 356 -6.90 -21.58 -23.69
CA ARG A 356 -7.91 -20.67 -23.11
C ARG A 356 -7.27 -19.49 -22.38
N ALA A 357 -6.17 -19.70 -21.66
CA ALA A 357 -5.48 -18.62 -20.96
C ALA A 357 -4.89 -17.57 -21.93
N TRP A 358 -4.35 -17.99 -23.07
CA TRP A 358 -3.81 -17.06 -24.08
C TRP A 358 -4.91 -16.26 -24.81
N ASP A 359 -6.06 -16.87 -25.07
CA ASP A 359 -7.20 -16.20 -25.72
C ASP A 359 -8.21 -15.60 -24.72
N ALA A 360 -7.93 -15.67 -23.41
CA ALA A 360 -8.77 -15.06 -22.37
C ALA A 360 -9.08 -13.58 -22.67
N PRO A 361 -8.11 -12.72 -23.06
CA PRO A 361 -8.35 -11.30 -23.34
C PRO A 361 -9.28 -11.02 -24.53
N PHE A 362 -9.44 -11.98 -25.45
CA PHE A 362 -9.97 -11.75 -26.80
C PHE A 362 -11.18 -12.64 -27.14
N PRO A 363 -12.33 -12.44 -26.47
CA PRO A 363 -13.53 -13.25 -26.68
C PRO A 363 -14.12 -13.14 -28.09
N ASP A 364 -13.91 -12.01 -28.77
CA ASP A 364 -14.45 -11.72 -30.09
C ASP A 364 -13.53 -10.76 -30.89
N ALA A 365 -13.88 -10.51 -32.15
CA ALA A 365 -13.13 -9.63 -33.05
C ALA A 365 -13.07 -8.16 -32.58
N GLY A 366 -14.05 -7.70 -31.80
CA GLY A 366 -14.10 -6.36 -31.24
C GLY A 366 -12.99 -6.12 -30.22
N HIS A 367 -12.62 -7.15 -29.46
CA HIS A 367 -11.51 -7.09 -28.51
C HIS A 367 -10.12 -7.12 -29.18
N ARG A 368 -10.05 -7.32 -30.51
CA ARG A 368 -8.78 -7.45 -31.26
C ARG A 368 -8.40 -6.20 -32.07
N ALA A 369 -9.07 -5.07 -31.85
CA ALA A 369 -8.77 -3.81 -32.56
C ALA A 369 -7.31 -3.37 -32.37
N ALA A 370 -6.78 -3.49 -31.16
CA ALA A 370 -5.38 -3.19 -30.85
C ALA A 370 -4.42 -4.10 -31.63
N GLN A 371 -4.70 -5.40 -31.71
CA GLN A 371 -3.87 -6.34 -32.47
C GLN A 371 -3.77 -5.92 -33.94
N ARG A 372 -4.88 -5.52 -34.57
CA ARG A 372 -4.87 -5.08 -35.96
C ARG A 372 -4.14 -3.75 -36.16
N ALA A 373 -4.36 -2.79 -35.25
CA ALA A 373 -3.67 -1.50 -35.31
C ALA A 373 -2.15 -1.62 -35.14
N PHE A 374 -1.69 -2.45 -34.20
CA PHE A 374 -0.25 -2.68 -34.00
C PHE A 374 0.39 -3.39 -35.19
N ALA A 375 -0.30 -4.33 -35.85
CA ALA A 375 0.20 -4.95 -37.09
C ALA A 375 0.54 -3.89 -38.16
N ALA A 376 -0.28 -2.85 -38.28
CA ALA A 376 -0.06 -1.76 -39.22
C ALA A 376 1.14 -0.86 -38.85
N PHE A 377 1.53 -0.79 -37.57
CA PHE A 377 2.72 -0.04 -37.16
C PHE A 377 4.02 -0.71 -37.63
N ALA A 378 4.04 -2.05 -37.67
CA ALA A 378 5.18 -2.81 -38.16
C ALA A 378 5.44 -2.53 -39.66
N THR A 379 4.37 -2.39 -40.47
CA THR A 379 4.49 -2.07 -41.90
C THR A 379 4.98 -0.65 -42.20
N ILE A 380 4.85 0.28 -41.26
CA ILE A 380 5.31 1.67 -41.41
C ILE A 380 6.78 1.84 -40.97
N SER A 381 7.32 0.85 -40.24
CA SER A 381 8.64 0.95 -39.59
C SER A 381 9.76 0.17 -40.29
N ALA A 382 9.51 -0.38 -41.49
CA ALA A 382 10.59 -0.89 -42.34
C ALA A 382 11.39 0.30 -42.91
N PRO A 383 12.71 0.36 -42.75
CA PRO A 383 13.52 1.41 -43.37
C PRO A 383 13.57 1.19 -44.88
N ASP A 384 13.42 2.28 -45.64
CA ASP A 384 14.05 2.42 -46.96
C ASP A 384 15.58 2.56 -46.79
#